data_AF-A0A1T5K0C0-F1
#
_entry.id   AF-A0A1T5K0C0-F1
#
_cell.length_a   1.000
_cell.length_b   1.000
_cell.length_c   1.000
_cell.angle_alpha   90.00
_cell.angle_beta   90.00
_cell.angle_gamma   90.00
#
_symmetry.space_group_name_H-M   'P 1'
#
loop_
_entity.id
_entity.type
_entity.pdbx_description
1 polymer ?
#
loop_
_entity_poly.entity_id
_entity_poly.type
_entity_poly.pdbx_seq_one_letter_code
_entity_poly.pdbx_strand_id
1 'polypeptide(L)'
;MNSDNFFATKKTGSLSAAYVNRVLNDTTKKLRWNKNISAHILRHSFASNLIKNGVNLVHVQKLLGHSNLKVTSVYTHANMEDLNRAINVL
;
A
#
# COMPACT_ATOMS: atom_id res chain seq x y z
N MET A 1 5.95 -31.80 1.71
CA MET A 1 5.38 -30.46 1.94
C MET A 1 4.72 -30.04 0.64
N ASN A 2 3.40 -30.17 0.51
CA ASN A 2 2.65 -29.66 -0.64
C ASN A 2 1.68 -28.62 -0.10
N SER A 3 2.01 -27.35 -0.30
CA SER A 3 1.05 -26.27 -0.15
C SER A 3 0.75 -25.78 -1.55
N ASP A 4 -0.53 -25.72 -1.90
CA ASP A 4 -0.98 -25.14 -3.17
C ASP A 4 -0.93 -23.60 -3.13
N ASN A 5 -0.58 -23.02 -1.98
CA ASN A 5 -0.45 -21.57 -1.83
C ASN A 5 0.89 -21.08 -2.41
N PHE A 6 0.80 -20.07 -3.29
CA PHE A 6 2.00 -19.39 -3.82
C PHE A 6 2.89 -18.82 -2.71
N PHE A 7 2.28 -18.28 -1.64
CA PHE A 7 2.97 -17.84 -0.43
C PHE A 7 2.66 -18.78 0.74
N ALA A 8 3.69 -19.47 1.24
CA ALA A 8 3.56 -20.39 2.36
C ALA A 8 4.80 -20.38 3.24
N THR A 9 4.61 -20.63 4.55
CA THR A 9 5.74 -20.98 5.41
C THR A 9 5.99 -22.49 5.37
N LYS A 10 7.25 -22.91 5.53
CA LYS A 10 7.60 -24.33 5.67
C LYS A 10 6.85 -25.01 6.82
N LYS A 11 6.59 -24.29 7.92
CA LYS A 11 5.98 -24.85 9.13
C LYS A 11 4.46 -25.02 9.02
N THR A 12 3.74 -24.03 8.48
CA THR A 12 2.26 -24.02 8.50
C THR A 12 1.62 -24.23 7.15
N GLY A 13 2.37 -24.23 6.04
CA GLY A 13 1.82 -24.32 4.69
C GLY A 13 0.98 -23.10 4.27
N SER A 14 0.96 -22.04 5.07
CA SER A 14 0.19 -20.81 4.85
C SER A 14 0.95 -19.59 5.37
N LEU A 15 0.55 -18.39 4.96
CA LEU A 15 1.16 -17.13 5.39
C LEU A 15 0.09 -16.23 6.02
N SER A 16 0.26 -15.85 7.29
CA SER A 16 -0.66 -14.96 7.96
C SER A 16 -0.28 -13.49 7.79
N ALA A 17 -1.27 -12.60 7.74
CA ALA A 17 -1.04 -11.16 7.68
C ALA A 17 -0.23 -10.65 8.89
N ALA A 18 -0.44 -11.23 10.07
CA ALA A 18 0.33 -10.91 11.27
C ALA A 18 1.82 -11.25 11.11
N TYR A 19 2.12 -12.40 10.50
CA TYR A 19 3.51 -12.79 10.23
C TYR A 19 4.18 -11.82 9.25
N VAL A 20 3.48 -11.43 8.17
CA VAL A 20 3.99 -10.45 7.20
C VAL A 20 4.31 -9.11 7.87
N ASN A 21 3.38 -8.57 8.67
CA ASN A 21 3.61 -7.31 9.38
C ASN A 21 4.74 -7.41 10.41
N ARG A 22 4.90 -8.57 11.06
CA ARG A 22 6.03 -8.82 11.96
C ARG A 22 7.36 -8.77 11.20
N VAL A 23 7.47 -9.44 10.07
CA VAL A 23 8.69 -9.41 9.22
C VAL A 23 9.00 -8.00 8.74
N LEU A 24 7.99 -7.22 8.35
CA LEU A 24 8.17 -5.81 7.97
C LEU A 24 8.73 -4.98 9.14
N ASN A 25 8.15 -5.12 10.33
CA ASN A 25 8.60 -4.42 11.54
C ASN A 25 10.01 -4.83 11.98
N ASP A 26 10.36 -6.11 11.88
CA ASP A 26 11.72 -6.57 12.18
C ASP A 26 12.73 -5.99 11.18
N THR A 27 12.32 -5.85 9.91
CA THR A 27 13.14 -5.25 8.86
C THR A 27 13.34 -3.74 9.07
N THR A 28 12.30 -2.99 9.42
CA THR A 28 12.44 -1.55 9.72
C THR A 28 13.36 -1.29 10.90
N LYS A 29 13.28 -2.12 11.94
CA LYS A 29 14.19 -2.06 13.09
C LYS A 29 15.64 -2.28 12.69
N LYS A 30 15.91 -3.29 11.85
CA LYS A 30 17.26 -3.57 11.31
C LYS A 30 17.81 -2.41 10.50
N LEU A 31 16.95 -1.75 9.71
CA LEU A 31 17.30 -0.57 8.91
C LEU A 31 17.36 0.73 9.73
N ARG A 32 17.07 0.68 11.05
CA ARG A 32 16.97 1.86 11.94
C ARG A 32 15.99 2.91 11.41
N TRP A 33 14.92 2.47 10.75
CA TRP A 33 13.87 3.37 10.28
C TRP A 33 12.91 3.69 11.43
N ASN A 34 12.85 4.96 11.82
CA ASN A 34 11.87 5.45 12.79
C ASN A 34 10.51 5.73 12.12
N LYS A 35 10.01 4.76 11.35
CA LYS A 35 8.72 4.83 10.64
C LYS A 35 7.95 3.55 10.91
N ASN A 36 6.65 3.68 11.17
CA ASN A 36 5.76 2.54 11.24
C ASN A 36 5.44 2.06 9.81
N ILE A 37 5.86 0.85 9.46
CA ILE A 37 5.64 0.26 8.13
C ILE A 37 4.83 -1.02 8.30
N SER A 38 3.74 -1.11 7.54
CA SER A 38 2.87 -2.28 7.47
C SER A 38 2.50 -2.58 6.03
N ALA A 39 1.98 -3.78 5.76
CA ALA A 39 1.55 -4.16 4.41
C ALA A 39 0.45 -3.21 3.87
N HIS A 40 -0.41 -2.69 4.75
CA HIS A 40 -1.43 -1.71 4.38
C HIS A 40 -0.81 -0.36 3.99
N ILE A 41 0.20 0.12 4.73
CA ILE A 41 0.90 1.37 4.40
C ILE A 41 1.60 1.25 3.04
N LEU A 42 2.27 0.12 2.76
CA LEU A 42 2.89 -0.12 1.46
C LEU A 42 1.86 -0.11 0.32
N ARG A 43 0.70 -0.73 0.52
CA ARG A 43 -0.41 -0.70 -0.45
C ARG A 43 -0.92 0.73 -0.70
N HIS A 44 -1.07 1.53 0.36
CA HIS A 44 -1.46 2.94 0.22
C HIS A 44 -0.38 3.76 -0.48
N SER A 45 0.91 3.56 -0.16
CA SER A 45 2.01 4.23 -0.86
C SER A 45 2.04 3.91 -2.35
N PHE A 46 1.79 2.65 -2.72
CA PHE A 46 1.66 2.24 -4.11
C PHE A 46 0.49 2.94 -4.82
N ALA A 47 -0.68 2.97 -4.19
CA ALA A 47 -1.86 3.65 -4.72
C ALA A 47 -1.62 5.16 -4.92
N SER A 48 -1.12 5.84 -3.89
CA SER A 48 -0.79 7.27 -3.95
C SER A 48 0.25 7.56 -5.02
N ASN A 49 1.26 6.70 -5.19
CA ASN A 49 2.26 6.87 -6.24
C ASN A 49 1.65 6.79 -7.65
N LEU A 50 0.75 5.83 -7.89
CA LEU A 50 0.07 5.73 -9.20
C LEU A 50 -0.75 7.00 -9.50
N ILE A 51 -1.47 7.50 -8.52
CA ILE A 51 -2.33 8.69 -8.68
C ILE A 51 -1.48 9.94 -8.92
N LYS A 52 -0.37 10.10 -8.20
CA LYS A 52 0.60 11.17 -8.42
C LYS A 52 1.19 11.15 -9.84
N ASN A 53 1.36 9.96 -10.42
CA ASN A 53 1.82 9.80 -11.79
C ASN A 53 0.69 9.92 -12.84
N GLY A 54 -0.47 10.48 -12.46
CA GLY A 54 -1.58 10.75 -13.37
C GLY A 54 -2.42 9.51 -13.73
N VAL A 55 -2.20 8.37 -13.07
CA VAL A 55 -3.05 7.19 -13.31
C VAL A 55 -4.44 7.45 -12.77
N ASN A 56 -5.44 7.29 -13.63
CA ASN A 56 -6.84 7.51 -13.28
C ASN A 56 -7.23 6.66 -12.05
N LEU A 57 -7.89 7.32 -11.09
CA LEU A 57 -8.32 6.75 -9.82
C LEU A 57 -9.15 5.45 -9.98
N VAL A 58 -9.99 5.37 -11.01
CA VAL A 58 -10.80 4.18 -11.32
C VAL A 58 -9.91 3.01 -11.73
N HIS A 59 -8.83 3.25 -12.48
CA HIS A 59 -7.86 2.22 -12.83
C HIS A 59 -7.07 1.74 -11.62
N VAL A 60 -6.62 2.67 -10.75
CA VAL A 60 -5.93 2.32 -9.50
C VAL A 60 -6.84 1.50 -8.58
N GLN A 61 -8.12 1.85 -8.49
CA GLN A 61 -9.10 1.10 -7.70
C GLN A 61 -9.30 -0.33 -8.22
N LYS A 62 -9.47 -0.50 -9.54
CA LYS A 62 -9.57 -1.81 -10.18
C LYS A 62 -8.32 -2.66 -9.95
N LEU A 63 -7.14 -2.06 -10.08
CA LEU A 63 -5.85 -2.73 -9.85
C LEU A 63 -5.70 -3.22 -8.41
N LEU A 64 -6.19 -2.45 -7.45
CA LEU A 64 -6.12 -2.80 -6.03
C LEU A 64 -7.21 -3.80 -5.63
N GLY A 65 -8.32 -3.89 -6.34
CA GLY A 65 -9.40 -4.85 -6.05
C GLY A 65 -10.27 -4.43 -4.85
N HIS A 66 -10.41 -3.14 -4.57
CA HIS A 66 -11.35 -2.67 -3.54
C HIS A 66 -12.79 -2.77 -4.06
N SER A 67 -13.61 -3.60 -3.40
CA SER A 67 -15.06 -3.70 -3.64
C SER A 67 -15.86 -2.52 -3.06
N ASN A 68 -15.25 -1.64 -2.26
CA ASN A 68 -15.95 -0.58 -1.54
C ASN A 68 -15.41 0.84 -1.89
N LEU A 69 -16.30 1.70 -2.41
CA LEU A 69 -16.04 3.08 -2.88
C LEU A 69 -15.55 4.05 -1.79
N LYS A 70 -15.66 3.68 -0.51
CA LYS A 70 -15.35 4.55 0.64
C LYS A 70 -13.85 4.80 0.87
N VAL A 71 -12.97 3.98 0.29
CA VAL A 71 -11.49 4.12 0.40
C VAL A 71 -10.92 5.04 -0.71
N THR A 72 -11.72 5.33 -1.73
CA THR A 72 -11.31 6.08 -2.91
C THR A 72 -11.26 7.59 -2.68
N SER A 73 -12.11 8.12 -1.77
CA SER A 73 -12.19 9.56 -1.46
C SER A 73 -10.93 10.15 -0.83
N VAL A 74 -10.20 9.36 -0.05
CA VAL A 74 -8.91 9.79 0.55
C VAL A 74 -7.91 10.18 -0.53
N TYR A 75 -7.95 9.55 -1.70
CA TYR A 75 -7.03 9.88 -2.78
C TYR A 75 -7.46 11.09 -3.62
N THR A 76 -8.73 11.47 -3.58
CA THR A 76 -9.19 12.72 -4.20
C THR A 76 -8.53 13.93 -3.53
N HIS A 77 -8.34 13.89 -2.21
CA HIS A 77 -7.62 14.93 -1.46
C HIS A 77 -6.15 15.06 -1.87
N ALA A 78 -5.48 13.95 -2.22
CA ALA A 78 -4.09 13.98 -2.67
C ALA A 78 -3.90 14.76 -3.98
N ASN A 79 -4.85 14.65 -4.92
CA ASN A 79 -4.83 15.41 -6.17
C ASN A 79 -5.06 16.93 -5.93
N MET A 80 -5.91 17.30 -4.96
CA MET A 80 -6.11 18.71 -4.60
C MET A 80 -4.87 19.34 -3.97
N GLU A 81 -4.13 18.62 -3.13
CA GLU A 81 -2.86 19.13 -2.58
C GLU A 81 -1.82 19.37 -3.67
N ASP A 82 -1.73 18.49 -4.66
CA ASP A 82 -0.81 18.62 -5.78
C ASP A 82 -1.20 19.78 -6.71
N LEU A 83 -2.51 20.00 -6.94
CA LEU A 83 -3.02 21.15 -7.68
C LEU A 83 -2.73 22.47 -6.95
N ASN A 84 -2.98 22.54 -5.64
CA ASN A 84 -2.67 23.73 -4.83
C ASN A 84 -1.17 24.02 -4.82
N ARG A 85 -0.32 22.98 -4.76
CA ARG A 85 1.13 23.16 -4.93
C ARG A 85 1.45 23.76 -6.28
N ALA A 86 0.91 23.23 -7.39
CA ALA A 86 1.18 23.74 -8.73
C ALA A 86 0.79 25.22 -8.91
N ILE A 87 -0.32 25.66 -8.29
CA ILE A 87 -0.77 27.06 -8.32
C ILE A 87 0.14 27.97 -7.48
N ASN A 88 0.63 27.51 -6.33
CA ASN A 88 1.48 28.31 -5.42
C ASN A 88 2.95 28.46 -5.88
N VAL A 89 3.36 27.85 -7.00
CA VAL A 89 4.69 28.09 -7.62
C VAL A 89 4.63 29.17 -8.71
N LEU A 90 3.43 29.64 -9.08
CA LEU A 90 3.22 30.81 -9.93
C LEU A 90 3.11 32.08 -9.09
#